data_AF-A0A963H5J2-F1
#
_entry.id   AF-A0A963H5J2-F1
#
_cell.length_a   1.000
_cell.length_b   1.000
_cell.length_c   1.000
_cell.angle_alpha   90.00
_cell.angle_beta   90.00
_cell.angle_gamma   90.00
#
_symmetry.space_group_name_H-M   'P 1'
#
loop_
_entity.id
_entity.type
_entity.pdbx_description
1 polymer ?
#
loop_
_entity_poly.entity_id
_entity_poly.type
_entity_poly.pdbx_seq_one_letter_code
_entity_poly.pdbx_strand_id
1 'polypeptide(L)'
;MARGLRFDNDYLVGGPARAWVTPNFLLSEYAAADGSIYVHRELLAAVQLLRDALGRSVDIAAMTPSGGLGAGLAGRFAWVRAGDPQNVVNAAQALLRDATLERVETRGERVYLQIPDPTQLPPLVPERALERAIRVTAAFETSGDPYLQVTGN
;
A
#
# COMPACT_ATOMS: atom_id res chain seq x y z
N MET A 1 -13.92 12.42 -2.97
CA MET A 1 -12.81 12.97 -2.15
C MET A 1 -12.94 12.45 -0.73
N ALA A 2 -11.87 11.82 -0.21
CA ALA A 2 -11.83 11.26 1.15
C ALA A 2 -11.88 12.38 2.19
N ARG A 3 -13.07 12.70 2.71
CA ARG A 3 -13.24 13.71 3.77
C ARG A 3 -12.71 13.16 5.10
N GLY A 4 -11.76 13.86 5.71
CA GLY A 4 -11.38 13.67 7.11
C GLY A 4 -10.16 12.77 7.39
N LEU A 5 -9.41 12.34 6.38
CA LEU A 5 -8.11 11.71 6.62
C LEU A 5 -7.12 12.74 7.18
N ARG A 6 -6.30 12.31 8.14
CA ARG A 6 -5.26 13.11 8.77
C ARG A 6 -3.90 12.54 8.42
N PHE A 7 -3.05 13.40 7.86
CA PHE A 7 -1.66 13.07 7.55
C PHE A 7 -0.72 13.93 8.40
N ASP A 8 0.39 13.33 8.81
CA ASP A 8 1.53 13.99 9.47
C ASP A 8 2.81 13.49 8.79
N ASN A 9 3.56 14.40 8.14
CA ASN A 9 4.82 14.10 7.44
C ASN A 9 4.76 12.84 6.55
N ASP A 10 3.79 12.80 5.62
CA ASP A 10 3.53 11.66 4.72
C ASP A 10 3.04 10.36 5.39
N TYR A 11 2.86 10.34 6.71
CA TYR A 11 2.18 9.26 7.42
C TYR A 11 0.69 9.58 7.58
N LEU A 12 -0.15 8.63 7.19
CA LEU A 12 -1.54 8.58 7.59
C LEU A 12 -1.60 8.25 9.09
N VAL A 13 -2.23 9.13 9.87
CA VAL A 13 -2.29 9.03 11.34
C VAL A 13 -3.72 8.94 11.89
N GLY A 14 -4.72 8.94 11.00
CA GLY A 14 -6.10 8.61 11.36
C GLY A 14 -7.15 9.34 10.53
N GLY A 15 -8.39 9.31 10.99
CA GLY A 15 -9.57 9.81 10.29
C GLY A 15 -10.79 8.91 10.55
N PRO A 16 -11.90 9.10 9.82
CA PRO A 16 -13.04 8.20 9.93
C PRO A 16 -12.69 6.79 9.45
N ALA A 17 -13.03 5.75 10.22
CA ALA A 17 -12.69 4.36 9.91
C ALA A 17 -13.16 3.91 8.51
N ARG A 18 -14.32 4.41 8.05
CA ARG A 18 -14.91 4.11 6.74
C ARG A 18 -14.47 5.08 5.63
N ALA A 19 -13.47 5.93 5.88
CA ALA A 19 -12.91 6.78 4.84
C ALA A 19 -12.03 5.94 3.90
N TRP A 20 -12.24 6.11 2.60
CA TRP A 20 -11.38 5.54 1.58
C TRP A 20 -10.00 6.20 1.63
N VAL A 21 -8.95 5.40 1.74
CA VAL A 21 -7.56 5.84 1.77
C VAL A 21 -6.98 5.79 0.36
N THR A 22 -7.15 4.67 -0.30
CA THR A 22 -6.97 4.48 -1.74
C THR A 22 -8.29 3.92 -2.31
N PRO A 23 -8.46 3.83 -3.64
CA PRO A 23 -9.74 3.44 -4.24
C PRO A 23 -10.30 2.10 -3.74
N ASN A 24 -9.44 1.18 -3.31
CA ASN A 24 -9.84 -0.16 -2.90
C ASN A 24 -9.61 -0.47 -1.42
N PHE A 25 -9.16 0.51 -0.61
CA PHE A 25 -8.85 0.28 0.80
C PHE A 25 -9.38 1.41 1.69
N LEU A 26 -10.03 1.01 2.77
CA LEU A 26 -10.52 1.86 3.84
C LEU A 26 -9.44 2.09 4.91
N LEU A 27 -9.60 3.17 5.67
CA LEU A 27 -8.73 3.48 6.80
C LEU A 27 -8.69 2.35 7.83
N SER A 28 -9.85 1.74 8.13
CA SER A 28 -9.96 0.66 9.11
C SER A 28 -9.10 -0.57 8.79
N GLU A 29 -8.80 -0.82 7.52
CA GLU A 29 -7.99 -1.96 7.09
C GLU A 29 -6.50 -1.78 7.45
N TYR A 30 -6.07 -0.53 7.63
CA TYR A 30 -4.71 -0.17 8.04
C TYR A 30 -4.56 -0.02 9.56
N ALA A 31 -5.62 -0.27 10.33
CA ALA A 31 -5.55 -0.20 11.78
C ALA A 31 -4.66 -1.31 12.35
N ALA A 32 -3.77 -0.94 13.27
CA ALA A 32 -3.12 -1.92 14.13
C ALA A 32 -4.14 -2.60 15.06
N ALA A 33 -3.71 -3.64 15.76
CA ALA A 33 -4.59 -4.42 16.65
C ALA A 33 -5.22 -3.57 17.78
N ASP A 34 -4.57 -2.48 18.18
CA ASP A 34 -5.05 -1.51 19.17
C ASP A 34 -5.92 -0.38 18.57
N GLY A 35 -6.19 -0.42 17.25
CA GLY A 35 -6.94 0.59 16.52
C GLY A 35 -6.12 1.82 16.10
N SER A 36 -4.83 1.88 16.45
CA SER A 36 -3.97 2.98 16.03
C SER A 36 -3.70 2.94 14.52
N ILE A 37 -3.51 4.12 13.93
CA ILE A 37 -3.18 4.29 12.52
C ILE A 37 -1.85 5.03 12.46
N TYR A 38 -0.86 4.43 11.80
CA TYR A 38 0.41 5.06 11.49
C TYR A 38 1.00 4.35 10.28
N VAL A 39 0.78 4.89 9.08
CA VAL A 39 1.14 4.22 7.82
C VAL A 39 1.65 5.22 6.81
N HIS A 40 2.83 4.99 6.25
CA HIS A 40 3.41 5.88 5.25
C HIS A 40 2.65 5.83 3.93
N ARG A 41 2.46 6.98 3.26
CA ARG A 41 1.70 7.08 2.01
C ARG A 41 2.18 6.13 0.90
N GLU A 42 3.50 5.90 0.85
CA GLU A 42 4.11 5.01 -0.15
C GLU A 42 3.69 3.55 0.05
N LEU A 43 3.48 3.13 1.30
CA LEU A 43 2.98 1.79 1.60
C LEU A 43 1.51 1.66 1.18
N LEU A 44 0.70 2.70 1.40
CA LEU A 44 -0.69 2.74 0.93
C LEU A 44 -0.76 2.57 -0.60
N ALA A 45 0.10 3.28 -1.32
CA ALA A 45 0.23 3.16 -2.76
C ALA A 45 0.75 1.78 -3.18
N ALA A 46 1.77 1.24 -2.52
CA ALA A 46 2.34 -0.07 -2.83
C ALA A 46 1.30 -1.20 -2.71
N VAL A 47 0.44 -1.16 -1.69
CA VAL A 47 -0.64 -2.14 -1.51
C VAL A 47 -1.70 -2.01 -2.61
N GLN A 48 -2.05 -0.78 -3.01
CA GLN A 48 -2.95 -0.54 -4.15
C GLN A 48 -2.35 -1.05 -5.47
N LEU A 49 -1.09 -0.73 -5.75
CA LEU A 49 -0.42 -1.20 -6.97
C LEU A 49 -0.26 -2.72 -7.01
N LEU A 50 -0.03 -3.36 -5.85
CA LEU A 50 -0.02 -4.82 -5.76
C LEU A 50 -1.38 -5.42 -6.11
N ARG A 51 -2.46 -4.83 -5.62
CA ARG A 51 -3.83 -5.24 -5.97
C ARG A 51 -4.07 -5.12 -7.48
N ASP A 52 -3.67 -3.99 -8.07
CA ASP A 52 -3.83 -3.74 -9.51
C ASP A 52 -3.03 -4.74 -10.34
N ALA A 53 -1.77 -5.02 -9.94
CA ALA A 53 -0.92 -6.02 -10.58
C ALA A 53 -1.48 -7.46 -10.46
N LEU A 54 -2.17 -7.77 -9.36
CA LEU A 54 -2.81 -9.06 -9.15
C LEU A 54 -4.15 -9.21 -9.89
N GLY A 55 -4.80 -8.10 -10.26
CA GLY A 55 -6.13 -8.10 -10.87
C GLY A 55 -7.23 -8.68 -9.96
N ARG A 56 -7.02 -8.72 -8.64
CA ARG A 56 -7.95 -9.28 -7.65
C ARG A 56 -7.82 -8.61 -6.30
N SER A 57 -8.74 -8.92 -5.38
CA SER A 57 -8.72 -8.37 -4.01
C SER A 57 -7.48 -8.79 -3.22
N VAL A 58 -6.95 -7.86 -2.44
CA VAL A 58 -5.89 -8.06 -1.45
C VAL A 58 -6.46 -7.67 -0.09
N ASP A 59 -6.28 -8.52 0.91
CA ASP A 59 -6.66 -8.30 2.31
C ASP A 59 -5.42 -7.84 3.10
N ILE A 60 -5.56 -6.79 3.91
CA ILE A 60 -4.53 -6.35 4.86
C ILE A 60 -4.70 -7.16 6.14
N ALA A 61 -3.89 -8.20 6.27
CA ALA A 61 -4.02 -9.18 7.34
C ALA A 61 -3.48 -8.69 8.70
N ALA A 62 -2.47 -7.82 8.70
CA ALA A 62 -1.92 -7.21 9.91
C ALA A 62 -0.95 -6.05 9.61
N MET A 63 -0.86 -5.12 10.56
CA MET A 63 0.13 -4.02 10.57
C MET A 63 1.15 -4.16 11.70
N THR A 64 1.18 -5.30 12.40
CA THR A 64 2.05 -5.56 13.56
C THR A 64 3.26 -6.41 13.19
N PRO A 65 4.44 -6.17 13.78
CA PRO A 65 5.62 -7.01 13.55
C PRO A 65 5.37 -8.46 13.95
N SER A 66 5.97 -9.41 13.23
CA SER A 66 5.88 -10.84 13.54
C SER A 66 7.02 -11.63 12.91
N GLY A 67 7.47 -12.70 13.57
CA GLY A 67 8.49 -13.60 13.03
C GLY A 67 9.82 -12.90 12.66
N GLY A 68 10.20 -11.87 13.41
CA GLY A 68 11.39 -11.05 13.15
C GLY A 68 11.25 -10.01 12.03
N LEU A 69 10.09 -9.91 11.38
CA LEU A 69 9.81 -8.94 10.32
C LEU A 69 9.00 -7.75 10.87
N GLY A 70 9.29 -6.56 10.35
CA GLY A 70 8.63 -5.30 10.72
C GLY A 70 9.10 -4.65 12.03
N ALA A 71 10.03 -5.26 12.77
CA ALA A 71 10.53 -4.71 14.02
C ALA A 71 11.28 -3.38 13.77
N GLY A 72 10.86 -2.29 14.44
CA GLY A 72 11.41 -0.95 14.24
C GLY A 72 10.99 -0.25 12.94
N LEU A 73 10.08 -0.86 12.17
CA LEU A 73 9.64 -0.38 10.86
C LEU A 73 8.16 0.07 10.87
N ALA A 74 7.67 0.58 12.00
CA ALA A 74 6.27 1.00 12.15
C ALA A 74 5.83 1.89 10.97
N GLY A 75 4.68 1.55 10.38
CA GLY A 75 4.11 2.26 9.23
C GLY A 75 4.82 2.07 7.89
N ARG A 76 5.86 1.23 7.81
CA ARG A 76 6.62 0.93 6.58
C ARG A 76 6.49 -0.50 6.09
N PHE A 77 5.66 -1.31 6.75
CA PHE A 77 5.33 -2.65 6.28
C PHE A 77 3.85 -2.98 6.46
N ALA A 78 3.38 -3.98 5.72
CA ALA A 78 2.07 -4.60 5.90
C ALA A 78 2.16 -6.10 5.67
N TRP A 79 1.31 -6.86 6.35
CA TRP A 79 1.04 -8.26 6.02
C TRP A 79 -0.21 -8.33 5.17
N VAL A 80 -0.15 -9.01 4.03
CA VAL A 80 -1.29 -9.16 3.13
C VAL A 80 -1.65 -10.61 2.86
N ARG A 81 -2.90 -10.85 2.47
CA ARG A 81 -3.39 -12.12 1.94
C ARG A 81 -4.14 -11.88 0.64
N ALA A 82 -3.84 -12.68 -0.38
CA ALA A 82 -4.53 -12.58 -1.67
C ALA A 82 -4.43 -13.92 -2.41
N GLY A 83 -4.95 -15.00 -1.83
CA GLY A 83 -4.84 -16.36 -2.40
C GLY A 83 -3.44 -16.95 -2.23
N ASP A 84 -2.96 -17.68 -3.24
CA ASP A 84 -1.62 -18.32 -3.23
C ASP A 84 -0.49 -17.29 -3.00
N PRO A 85 0.29 -17.41 -1.90
CA PRO A 85 1.40 -16.52 -1.58
C PRO A 85 2.44 -16.39 -2.68
N GLN A 86 2.72 -17.45 -3.45
CA GLN A 86 3.71 -17.37 -4.53
C GLN A 86 3.23 -16.47 -5.67
N ASN A 87 1.94 -16.49 -5.98
CA ASN A 87 1.36 -15.58 -6.96
C ASN A 87 1.45 -14.12 -6.51
N VAL A 88 1.29 -13.87 -5.20
CA VAL A 88 1.47 -12.53 -4.61
C VAL A 88 2.93 -12.07 -4.73
N VAL A 89 3.89 -12.94 -4.39
CA VAL A 89 5.32 -12.63 -4.57
C VAL A 89 5.66 -12.33 -6.03
N ASN A 90 5.15 -13.15 -6.97
CA ASN A 90 5.39 -12.97 -8.40
C ASN A 90 4.86 -11.62 -8.91
N ALA A 91 3.65 -11.21 -8.51
CA ALA A 91 3.12 -9.90 -8.84
C ALA A 91 3.95 -8.76 -8.21
N ALA A 92 4.44 -8.96 -6.99
CA ALA A 92 5.28 -7.99 -6.30
C ALA A 92 6.69 -7.84 -6.88
N GLN A 93 7.15 -8.73 -7.77
CA GLN A 93 8.48 -8.64 -8.38
C GLN A 93 8.68 -7.36 -9.19
N ALA A 94 7.64 -6.86 -9.87
CA ALA A 94 7.74 -5.58 -10.59
C ALA A 94 7.96 -4.40 -9.64
N LEU A 95 7.24 -4.40 -8.51
CA LEU A 95 7.32 -3.40 -7.45
C LEU A 95 8.67 -3.43 -6.70
N LEU A 96 9.33 -4.59 -6.64
CA LEU A 96 10.71 -4.70 -6.15
C LEU A 96 11.71 -4.09 -7.15
N ARG A 97 11.55 -4.38 -8.46
CA ARG A 97 12.46 -3.90 -9.50
C ARG A 97 12.43 -2.38 -9.67
N ASP A 98 11.29 -1.75 -9.46
CA ASP A 98 11.14 -0.29 -9.51
C ASP A 98 11.34 0.42 -8.15
N ALA A 99 11.75 -0.34 -7.12
CA ALA A 99 11.98 0.13 -5.76
C ALA A 99 10.75 0.76 -5.07
N THR A 100 9.53 0.41 -5.49
CA THR A 100 8.31 0.67 -4.72
C THR A 100 8.32 -0.14 -3.42
N LEU A 101 8.77 -1.40 -3.50
CA LEU A 101 9.02 -2.28 -2.37
C LEU A 101 10.52 -2.53 -2.21
N GLU A 102 10.96 -2.68 -0.96
CA GLU A 102 12.32 -3.08 -0.60
C GLU A 102 12.39 -4.59 -0.33
N ARG A 103 11.35 -5.13 0.33
CA ARG A 103 11.33 -6.54 0.73
C ARG A 103 9.94 -7.13 0.61
N VAL A 104 9.89 -8.36 0.11
CA VAL A 104 8.67 -9.18 0.03
C VAL A 104 9.02 -10.57 0.53
N GLU A 105 8.23 -11.11 1.47
CA GLU A 105 8.53 -12.42 2.06
C GLU A 105 7.28 -13.21 2.45
N THR A 106 7.24 -14.49 2.12
CA THR A 106 6.12 -15.38 2.48
C THR A 106 6.28 -15.94 3.90
N ARG A 107 5.18 -15.96 4.65
CA ARG A 107 5.06 -16.64 5.96
C ARG A 107 3.69 -17.32 6.05
N GLY A 108 3.67 -18.63 5.80
CA GLY A 108 2.42 -19.38 5.69
C GLY A 108 1.55 -18.77 4.58
N GLU A 109 0.30 -18.45 4.91
CA GLU A 109 -0.66 -17.85 3.97
C GLU A 109 -0.50 -16.34 3.78
N ARG A 110 0.37 -15.68 4.56
CA ARG A 110 0.57 -14.23 4.51
C ARG A 110 1.84 -13.87 3.75
N VAL A 111 1.81 -12.72 3.11
CA VAL A 111 2.98 -12.12 2.47
C VAL A 111 3.29 -10.79 3.17
N TYR A 112 4.52 -10.67 3.65
CA TYR A 112 5.08 -9.45 4.18
C TYR A 112 5.50 -8.54 3.03
N LEU A 113 5.11 -7.27 3.10
CA LEU A 113 5.52 -6.21 2.18
C LEU A 113 6.20 -5.11 2.99
N GLN A 114 7.33 -4.61 2.53
CA GLN A 114 8.03 -3.49 3.12
C GLN A 114 8.45 -2.50 2.04
N ILE A 115 8.20 -1.22 2.29
CA ILE A 115 8.72 -0.13 1.46
C ILE A 115 10.15 0.24 1.88
N PRO A 116 10.96 0.81 0.97
CA PRO A 116 12.26 1.39 1.35
C PRO A 116 12.10 2.47 2.42
N ASP A 117 13.19 2.75 3.13
CA ASP A 117 13.22 3.88 4.06
C ASP A 117 12.93 5.20 3.31
N PRO A 118 11.84 5.92 3.63
CA PRO A 118 11.50 7.16 2.95
C PRO A 118 12.49 8.30 3.24
N THR A 119 13.28 8.19 4.31
CA THR A 119 14.34 9.16 4.66
C THR A 119 15.69 8.82 4.00
N GLN A 120 15.82 7.59 3.49
CA GLN A 120 17.01 7.09 2.81
C GLN A 120 16.59 6.41 1.50
N LEU A 121 15.86 7.15 0.66
CA LEU A 121 15.45 6.65 -0.64
C LEU A 121 16.70 6.22 -1.41
N PRO A 122 16.70 5.02 -2.02
CA PRO A 122 17.81 4.60 -2.87
C PRO A 122 18.02 5.68 -3.95
N PRO A 123 19.26 5.93 -4.40
CA PRO A 123 19.52 6.85 -5.50
C PRO A 123 18.79 6.34 -6.75
N LEU A 124 17.57 6.81 -6.93
CA LEU A 124 16.77 6.59 -8.12
C LEU A 124 17.25 7.60 -9.16
N VAL A 125 17.38 7.14 -10.41
CA VAL A 125 17.49 8.08 -11.53
C VAL A 125 16.25 8.99 -11.52
N PRO A 126 16.38 10.30 -11.79
CA PRO A 126 15.28 11.26 -11.67
C PRO A 126 13.97 10.83 -12.33
N GLU A 127 14.06 10.14 -13.47
CA GLU A 127 12.93 9.61 -14.23
C GLU A 127 12.13 8.59 -13.41
N ARG A 128 12.80 7.70 -12.67
CA ARG A 128 12.14 6.71 -11.79
C ARG A 128 11.54 7.34 -10.55
N ALA A 129 12.17 8.40 -10.02
CA ALA A 129 11.60 9.16 -8.90
C ALA A 129 10.30 9.86 -9.31
N LEU A 130 10.28 10.47 -10.51
CA LEU A 130 9.07 11.07 -11.06
C LEU A 130 7.99 10.03 -11.35
N GLU A 131 8.35 8.92 -12.00
CA GLU A 131 7.39 7.84 -12.29
C GLU A 131 6.77 7.27 -11.01
N ARG A 132 7.58 7.09 -9.96
CA ARG A 132 7.10 6.68 -8.63
C ARG A 132 6.15 7.71 -8.03
N ALA A 133 6.49 8.99 -8.06
CA ALA A 133 5.63 10.07 -7.55
C ALA A 133 4.28 10.11 -8.29
N ILE A 134 4.30 9.93 -9.62
CA ILE A 134 3.10 9.81 -10.45
C ILE A 134 2.27 8.60 -10.04
N ARG A 135 2.88 7.42 -9.88
CA ARG A 135 2.17 6.19 -9.48
C ARG A 135 1.55 6.29 -8.09
N VAL A 136 2.27 6.87 -7.14
CA VAL A 136 1.75 7.10 -5.79
C VAL A 136 0.54 8.01 -5.86
N THR A 137 0.64 9.12 -6.58
CA THR A 137 -0.46 10.06 -6.77
C THR A 137 -1.64 9.40 -7.48
N ALA A 138 -1.37 8.66 -8.57
CA ALA A 138 -2.38 7.89 -9.31
C ALA A 138 -3.08 6.86 -8.43
N ALA A 139 -2.37 6.21 -7.50
CA ALA A 139 -2.97 5.27 -6.55
C ALA A 139 -3.96 5.94 -5.59
N PHE A 140 -3.89 7.25 -5.39
CA PHE A 140 -4.91 8.04 -4.68
C PHE A 140 -5.95 8.65 -5.64
N GLU A 141 -5.60 8.90 -6.90
CA GLU A 141 -6.42 9.63 -7.88
C GLU A 141 -7.28 8.79 -8.82
N THR A 142 -7.00 7.49 -9.04
CA THR A 142 -7.83 6.59 -9.88
C THR A 142 -9.19 6.34 -9.22
N SER A 143 -9.98 7.39 -9.31
CA SER A 143 -11.33 7.59 -8.87
C SER A 143 -12.21 7.44 -10.10
N GLY A 144 -13.00 6.37 -10.11
CA GLY A 144 -13.93 6.10 -11.19
C GLY A 144 -14.12 4.61 -11.35
N ASP A 145 -15.26 4.14 -10.90
CA ASP A 145 -15.85 2.89 -11.34
C ASP A 145 -15.62 2.70 -12.87
N PRO A 146 -14.97 1.64 -13.34
CA PRO A 146 -14.81 1.39 -14.79
C PRO A 146 -16.15 1.22 -15.51
N TYR A 147 -17.27 1.12 -14.79
CA TYR A 147 -18.63 1.05 -15.35
C TYR A 147 -19.40 2.38 -15.33
N LEU A 148 -18.81 3.48 -14.85
CA LEU A 148 -19.36 4.83 -15.09
C LEU A 148 -18.91 5.32 -16.47
N GLN A 149 -19.33 4.60 -17.52
CA GLN A 149 -19.50 5.24 -18.82
C GLN A 149 -20.57 6.31 -18.63
N VAL A 150 -20.17 7.56 -18.88
CA VAL A 150 -21.11 8.65 -19.13
C VAL A 150 -21.92 8.25 -20.37
N THR A 151 -23.09 7.65 -20.18
CA THR A 151 -24.14 7.71 -21.20
C THR A 151 -24.59 9.16 -21.22
N GLY A 152 -23.99 9.94 -22.13
CA GLY A 152 -24.48 11.27 -22.46
C GLY A 152 -25.94 11.17 -22.87
N ASN A 153 -26.79 11.92 -22.18
CA ASN A 153 -28.15 12.24 -22.57
C ASN A 153 -28.27 13.76 -22.58
#